data_AF-A0AAW0L8E9-F1
#
_entry.id   AF-A0AAW0L8E9-F1
#
_cell.length_a   1.000
_cell.length_b   1.000
_cell.length_c   1.000
_cell.angle_alpha   90.00
_cell.angle_beta   90.00
_cell.angle_gamma   90.00
#
_symmetry.space_group_name_H-M   'P 1'
#
loop_
_entity.id
_entity.type
_entity.pdbx_description
1 polymer ?
#
loop_
_entity_poly.entity_id
_entity_poly.type
_entity_poly.pdbx_seq_one_letter_code
_entity_poly.pdbx_strand_id
1 'polypeptide(L)'
;MKVTEAYWKLVKVFRTPTEIMEIFKGLIYTKDNVQPLIDGSTKKPVSIEVLKRKNVLLFISSLDISDDDISILRPIHDTIKKEDQYKIIWIPIVDEWTEDSKKKFEILRSKMPWYVVQYYSPIAGIRFVKEKWNFTGKPSVVVLNPQGKVECENAFHMIRVWGIKAFPFTSAREETLSTSREWIGSIGAGIHPNIENWIKDQKYIFFYGGKDKEWIQQFTKRATAIANDPVIKEAKISIELHCIGKGSKGEDDLGILGRFWTGIESLFISKTQRKTDTDAVALEIQKLLSYKNESGWVVLSKGSTVALSGHGTTMLKVLEDFDKWKEVVREKGFESTFKEYHNKVLHTAHICCRIDIPKASGKIPENMKCPDCPRIMETYISFKCCHIDGAANGLH
;
A
#
# COMPACT_ATOMS: atom_id res chain seq x y z
N MET A 1 -18.75 -17.30 -27.51
CA MET A 1 -17.92 -17.18 -28.74
C MET A 1 -17.21 -15.83 -28.84
N LYS A 2 -17.90 -14.68 -28.83
CA LYS A 2 -17.29 -13.34 -29.02
C LYS A 2 -16.30 -12.89 -27.93
N VAL A 3 -16.56 -13.17 -26.64
CA VAL A 3 -15.64 -12.83 -25.52
C VAL A 3 -14.33 -13.62 -25.61
N THR A 4 -14.38 -14.87 -26.07
CA THR A 4 -13.22 -15.73 -26.26
C THR A 4 -12.33 -15.23 -27.40
N GLU A 5 -12.93 -14.75 -28.49
CA GLU A 5 -12.20 -14.20 -29.63
C GLU A 5 -11.49 -12.88 -29.28
N ALA A 6 -12.18 -11.96 -28.59
CA ALA A 6 -11.59 -10.71 -28.11
C ALA A 6 -10.39 -10.95 -27.17
N TYR A 7 -10.50 -11.95 -26.28
CA TYR A 7 -9.40 -12.37 -25.41
C TYR A 7 -8.18 -12.82 -26.20
N TRP A 8 -8.33 -13.77 -27.13
CA TRP A 8 -7.19 -14.28 -27.90
C TRP A 8 -6.60 -13.24 -28.84
N LYS A 9 -7.43 -12.34 -29.38
CA LYS A 9 -6.97 -11.17 -30.13
C LYS A 9 -6.06 -10.31 -29.25
N LEU A 10 -6.49 -9.96 -28.03
CA LEU A 10 -5.66 -9.19 -27.09
C LEU A 10 -4.37 -9.92 -26.73
N VAL A 11 -4.43 -11.22 -26.41
CA VAL A 11 -3.23 -12.04 -26.16
C VAL A 11 -2.26 -11.98 -27.32
N LYS A 12 -2.74 -11.99 -28.57
CA LYS A 12 -1.89 -11.87 -29.76
C LYS A 12 -1.30 -10.45 -29.90
N VAL A 13 -2.11 -9.40 -29.76
CA VAL A 13 -1.63 -8.01 -29.92
C VAL A 13 -0.61 -7.65 -28.85
N PHE A 14 -0.81 -8.09 -27.60
CA PHE A 14 0.16 -7.85 -26.52
C PHE A 14 1.49 -8.62 -26.69
N ARG A 15 1.57 -9.66 -27.54
CA ARG A 15 2.84 -10.33 -27.86
C ARG A 15 3.73 -9.50 -28.79
N THR A 16 3.11 -8.73 -29.69
CA THR A 16 3.82 -7.88 -30.66
C THR A 16 3.13 -6.52 -30.73
N PRO A 17 3.20 -5.71 -29.66
CA PRO A 17 2.49 -4.44 -29.58
C PRO A 17 3.14 -3.43 -30.53
N THR A 18 2.32 -2.84 -31.39
CA THR A 18 2.71 -1.94 -32.48
C THR A 18 2.40 -0.48 -32.15
N GLU A 19 1.16 -0.23 -31.71
CA GLU A 19 0.69 1.10 -31.34
C GLU A 19 -0.31 1.01 -30.17
N ILE A 20 -0.14 1.89 -29.18
CA ILE A 20 -0.98 1.94 -27.99
C ILE A 20 -2.47 2.11 -28.28
N MET A 21 -2.83 2.81 -29.36
CA MET A 21 -4.22 3.01 -29.75
C MET A 21 -4.90 1.70 -30.18
N GLU A 22 -4.18 0.78 -30.83
CA GLU A 22 -4.72 -0.52 -31.22
C GLU A 22 -5.01 -1.38 -30.00
N ILE A 23 -4.06 -1.39 -29.05
CA ILE A 23 -4.22 -2.03 -27.74
C ILE A 23 -5.43 -1.47 -27.01
N PHE A 24 -5.52 -0.14 -26.89
CA PHE A 24 -6.60 0.52 -26.17
C PHE A 24 -7.98 0.22 -26.80
N LYS A 25 -8.08 0.31 -28.14
CA LYS A 25 -9.32 0.00 -28.86
C LYS A 25 -9.77 -1.45 -28.61
N GLY A 26 -8.85 -2.41 -28.74
CA GLY A 26 -9.14 -3.82 -28.51
C GLY A 26 -9.49 -4.13 -27.05
N LEU A 27 -8.94 -3.36 -26.11
CA LEU A 27 -9.22 -3.53 -24.69
C LEU A 27 -10.63 -3.04 -24.34
N ILE A 28 -11.05 -1.89 -24.88
CA ILE A 28 -12.28 -1.21 -24.46
C ILE A 28 -13.50 -1.61 -25.29
N TYR A 29 -13.43 -1.51 -26.62
CA TYR A 29 -14.63 -1.51 -27.47
C TYR A 29 -14.93 -2.89 -28.07
N THR A 30 -16.20 -3.31 -27.99
CA THR A 30 -16.67 -4.63 -28.50
C THR A 30 -17.01 -4.64 -30.00
N LYS A 31 -16.93 -3.48 -30.66
CA LYS A 31 -17.24 -3.24 -32.08
C LYS A 31 -16.31 -2.13 -32.62
N ASP A 32 -16.33 -1.87 -33.92
CA ASP A 32 -15.67 -0.70 -34.53
C ASP A 32 -16.28 0.66 -34.10
N ASN A 33 -17.26 0.64 -33.19
CA ASN A 33 -17.87 1.83 -32.61
C ASN A 33 -16.98 2.42 -31.50
N VAL A 34 -15.84 2.99 -31.92
CA VAL A 34 -14.92 3.71 -31.03
C VAL A 34 -15.61 4.97 -30.51
N GLN A 35 -15.86 5.02 -29.21
CA GLN A 35 -16.42 6.20 -28.55
C GLN A 35 -15.32 7.16 -28.11
N PRO A 36 -15.56 8.48 -28.12
CA PRO A 36 -14.60 9.44 -27.57
C PRO A 36 -14.38 9.22 -26.07
N LEU A 37 -13.23 9.67 -25.58
CA LEU A 37 -12.99 9.79 -24.13
C LEU A 37 -13.64 11.08 -23.64
N ILE A 38 -13.90 11.17 -22.34
CA ILE A 38 -14.23 12.45 -21.70
C ILE A 38 -12.97 12.99 -21.04
N ASP A 39 -12.59 14.22 -21.36
CA ASP A 39 -11.58 14.95 -20.61
C ASP A 39 -12.19 15.44 -19.29
N GLY A 40 -11.75 14.91 -18.16
CA GLY A 40 -12.26 15.28 -16.83
C GLY A 40 -12.04 16.74 -16.46
N SER A 41 -11.02 17.40 -17.03
CA SER A 41 -10.76 18.83 -16.79
C SER A 41 -11.77 19.73 -17.50
N THR A 42 -12.09 19.44 -18.76
CA THR A 42 -12.98 20.28 -19.59
C THR A 42 -14.42 19.76 -19.66
N LYS A 43 -14.65 18.52 -19.23
CA LYS A 43 -15.90 17.76 -19.35
C LYS A 43 -16.37 17.56 -20.79
N LYS A 44 -15.47 17.68 -21.76
CA LYS A 44 -15.77 17.57 -23.19
C LYS A 44 -15.34 16.21 -23.75
N PRO A 45 -16.05 15.70 -24.77
CA PRO A 45 -15.57 14.55 -25.53
C PRO A 45 -14.30 14.91 -26.30
N VAL A 46 -13.33 14.00 -26.27
CA VAL A 46 -12.05 14.11 -26.97
C VAL A 46 -11.76 12.82 -27.74
N SER A 47 -11.12 12.95 -28.90
CA SER A 47 -10.70 11.79 -29.68
C SER A 47 -9.67 10.95 -28.92
N ILE A 48 -9.68 9.64 -29.13
CA ILE A 48 -8.66 8.72 -28.60
C ILE A 48 -7.26 9.01 -29.17
N GLU A 49 -7.14 9.85 -30.20
CA GLU A 49 -5.86 10.30 -30.76
C GLU A 49 -4.97 11.05 -29.75
N VAL A 50 -5.55 11.56 -28.65
CA VAL A 50 -4.77 12.15 -27.54
C VAL A 50 -3.78 11.17 -26.89
N LEU A 51 -3.93 9.86 -27.15
CA LEU A 51 -3.07 8.79 -26.66
C LEU A 51 -1.90 8.47 -27.62
N LYS A 52 -1.95 8.98 -28.85
CA LYS A 52 -0.97 8.63 -29.88
C LYS A 52 0.44 9.02 -29.44
N ARG A 53 1.35 8.04 -29.49
CA ARG A 53 2.74 8.18 -29.07
C ARG A 53 2.94 8.59 -27.59
N LYS A 54 1.94 8.39 -26.73
CA LYS A 54 2.02 8.69 -25.30
C LYS A 54 2.21 7.41 -24.48
N ASN A 55 2.81 7.55 -23.31
CA ASN A 55 2.69 6.56 -22.26
C ASN A 55 1.29 6.70 -21.62
N VAL A 56 0.66 5.58 -21.25
CA VAL A 56 -0.69 5.59 -20.66
C VAL A 56 -0.72 4.83 -19.35
N LEU A 57 -1.26 5.48 -18.33
CA LEU A 57 -1.64 4.88 -17.06
C LEU A 57 -3.13 4.53 -17.15
N LEU A 58 -3.42 3.25 -17.38
CA LEU A 58 -4.78 2.73 -17.36
C LEU A 58 -5.20 2.54 -15.91
N PHE A 59 -5.96 3.48 -15.37
CA PHE A 59 -6.55 3.40 -14.05
C PHE A 59 -7.84 2.59 -14.12
N ILE A 60 -7.80 1.34 -13.66
CA ILE A 60 -8.89 0.38 -13.78
C ILE A 60 -9.49 0.15 -12.40
N SER A 61 -10.80 0.31 -12.25
CA SER A 61 -11.48 0.04 -10.98
C SER A 61 -12.94 -0.36 -11.20
N SER A 62 -13.54 -1.00 -10.20
CA SER A 62 -15.00 -0.97 -10.08
C SER A 62 -15.46 0.43 -9.64
N LEU A 63 -16.77 0.62 -9.45
CA LEU A 63 -17.29 1.81 -8.81
C LEU A 63 -17.13 1.79 -7.28
N ASP A 64 -16.62 0.70 -6.69
CA ASP A 64 -16.20 0.63 -5.27
C ASP A 64 -14.77 1.14 -5.11
N ILE A 65 -14.63 2.46 -5.21
CA ILE A 65 -13.36 3.18 -5.09
C ILE A 65 -13.53 4.31 -4.08
N SER A 66 -12.54 4.48 -3.19
CA SER A 66 -12.55 5.51 -2.15
C SER A 66 -12.00 6.85 -2.67
N ASP A 67 -12.31 7.94 -1.96
CA ASP A 67 -11.74 9.26 -2.27
C ASP A 67 -10.22 9.30 -2.05
N ASP A 68 -9.70 8.50 -1.10
CA ASP A 68 -8.27 8.33 -0.88
C ASP A 68 -7.59 7.65 -2.07
N ASP A 69 -8.24 6.65 -2.70
CA ASP A 69 -7.74 5.99 -3.90
C ASP A 69 -7.63 6.94 -5.10
N ILE A 70 -8.52 7.94 -5.18
CA ILE A 70 -8.52 8.97 -6.21
C ILE A 70 -7.48 10.04 -5.89
N SER A 71 -7.38 10.46 -4.62
CA SER A 71 -6.55 11.59 -4.20
C SER A 71 -5.06 11.33 -4.42
N ILE A 72 -4.57 10.10 -4.22
CA ILE A 72 -3.17 9.71 -4.44
C ILE A 72 -2.71 9.87 -5.91
N LEU A 73 -3.64 9.88 -6.87
CA LEU A 73 -3.33 10.08 -8.29
C LEU A 73 -3.22 11.55 -8.69
N ARG A 74 -3.72 12.49 -7.87
CA ARG A 74 -3.71 13.93 -8.22
C ARG A 74 -2.29 14.50 -8.34
N PRO A 75 -1.36 14.28 -7.39
CA PRO A 75 0.01 14.78 -7.53
C PRO A 75 0.71 14.22 -8.76
N ILE A 76 0.37 12.98 -9.14
CA ILE A 76 0.91 12.33 -10.34
C ILE A 76 0.36 13.02 -11.59
N HIS A 77 -0.96 13.17 -11.68
CA HIS A 77 -1.63 13.87 -12.77
C HIS A 77 -1.05 15.27 -13.00
N ASP A 78 -0.88 16.05 -11.93
CA ASP A 78 -0.41 17.44 -12.02
C ASP A 78 1.06 17.53 -12.45
N THR A 79 1.85 16.51 -12.12
CA THR A 79 3.24 16.40 -12.57
C THR A 79 3.29 16.02 -14.05
N ILE A 80 2.62 14.95 -14.45
CA ILE A 80 2.68 14.44 -15.83
C ILE A 80 2.01 15.36 -16.85
N LYS A 81 1.00 16.15 -16.44
CA LYS A 81 0.32 17.11 -17.30
C LYS A 81 1.29 18.15 -17.87
N LYS A 82 2.36 18.47 -17.14
CA LYS A 82 3.39 19.42 -17.57
C LYS A 82 4.30 18.85 -18.68
N GLU A 83 4.54 17.55 -18.65
CA GLU A 83 5.42 16.85 -19.59
C GLU A 83 4.70 16.45 -20.89
N ASP A 84 3.37 16.30 -20.83
CA ASP A 84 2.48 15.84 -21.90
C ASP A 84 2.83 14.44 -22.49
N GLN A 85 3.87 13.77 -22.00
CA GLN A 85 4.28 12.44 -22.47
C GLN A 85 3.45 11.29 -21.88
N TYR A 86 2.70 11.56 -20.80
CA TYR A 86 1.90 10.57 -20.10
C TYR A 86 0.44 11.00 -20.00
N LYS A 87 -0.47 10.04 -20.05
CA LYS A 87 -1.92 10.25 -19.91
C LYS A 87 -2.48 9.26 -18.89
N ILE A 88 -3.29 9.72 -17.95
CA ILE A 88 -4.08 8.84 -17.08
C ILE A 88 -5.46 8.67 -17.70
N ILE A 89 -5.95 7.44 -17.77
CA ILE A 89 -7.29 7.12 -18.25
C ILE A 89 -8.01 6.26 -17.22
N TRP A 90 -9.15 6.72 -16.71
CA TRP A 90 -10.01 5.90 -15.87
C TRP A 90 -10.90 4.99 -16.74
N ILE A 91 -10.86 3.70 -16.42
CA ILE A 91 -11.66 2.64 -17.03
C ILE A 91 -12.53 2.01 -15.94
N PRO A 92 -13.81 2.41 -15.84
CA PRO A 92 -14.74 1.77 -14.92
C PRO A 92 -15.13 0.38 -15.43
N ILE A 93 -14.91 -0.64 -14.61
CA ILE A 93 -15.41 -2.00 -14.85
C ILE A 93 -16.70 -2.18 -14.05
N VAL A 94 -17.81 -2.29 -14.77
CA VAL A 94 -19.14 -2.52 -14.21
C VAL A 94 -19.75 -3.70 -14.93
N ASP A 95 -20.15 -4.73 -14.19
CA ASP A 95 -20.74 -5.93 -14.79
C ASP A 95 -22.11 -5.60 -15.43
N GLU A 96 -22.94 -4.79 -14.75
CA GLU A 96 -24.24 -4.30 -15.26
C GLU A 96 -24.48 -2.83 -14.90
N TRP A 97 -24.83 -2.02 -15.91
CA TRP A 97 -25.10 -0.59 -15.73
C TRP A 97 -26.56 -0.33 -15.35
N THR A 98 -26.81 -0.14 -14.06
CA THR A 98 -28.09 0.37 -13.52
C THR A 98 -28.09 1.90 -13.42
N GLU A 99 -29.25 2.51 -13.17
CA GLU A 99 -29.33 3.97 -12.99
C GLU A 99 -28.51 4.46 -11.79
N ASP A 100 -28.49 3.71 -10.69
CA ASP A 100 -27.67 4.04 -9.52
C ASP A 100 -26.17 3.91 -9.80
N SER A 101 -25.76 2.91 -10.59
CA SER A 101 -24.37 2.79 -11.02
C SER A 101 -23.93 3.97 -11.89
N LYS A 102 -24.81 4.49 -12.75
CA LYS A 102 -24.54 5.69 -13.57
C LYS A 102 -24.40 6.94 -12.69
N LYS A 103 -25.30 7.14 -11.72
CA LYS A 103 -25.18 8.23 -10.75
C LYS A 103 -23.87 8.16 -9.97
N LYS A 104 -23.49 6.97 -9.49
CA LYS A 104 -22.21 6.76 -8.78
C LYS A 104 -21.02 7.05 -9.69
N PHE A 105 -21.06 6.61 -10.95
CA PHE A 105 -20.05 6.92 -11.95
C PHE A 105 -19.89 8.43 -12.17
N GLU A 106 -20.98 9.17 -12.29
CA GLU A 106 -20.95 10.63 -12.46
C GLU A 106 -20.32 11.34 -11.26
N ILE A 107 -20.69 10.93 -10.04
CA ILE A 107 -20.08 11.45 -8.80
C ILE A 107 -18.57 11.21 -8.79
N LEU A 108 -18.14 9.97 -9.06
CA LEU A 108 -16.72 9.61 -9.07
C LEU A 108 -15.93 10.37 -10.14
N ARG A 109 -16.46 10.39 -11.37
CA ARG A 109 -15.84 11.09 -12.50
C ARG A 109 -15.64 12.56 -12.21
N SER A 110 -16.59 13.23 -11.53
CA SER A 110 -16.49 14.65 -11.20
C SER A 110 -15.25 15.00 -10.35
N LYS A 111 -14.66 14.01 -9.65
CA LYS A 111 -13.47 14.16 -8.81
C LYS A 111 -12.15 13.91 -9.55
N MET A 112 -12.22 13.51 -10.82
CA MET A 112 -11.10 13.05 -11.64
C MET A 112 -10.79 14.06 -12.77
N PRO A 113 -9.63 14.74 -12.74
CA PRO A 113 -9.27 15.73 -13.77
C PRO A 113 -8.70 15.10 -15.07
N TRP A 114 -8.48 13.78 -15.08
CA TRP A 114 -7.89 13.02 -16.19
C TRP A 114 -8.95 12.46 -17.16
N TYR A 115 -8.52 11.71 -18.18
CA TYR A 115 -9.42 11.16 -19.19
C TYR A 115 -10.26 10.00 -18.64
N VAL A 116 -11.50 9.86 -19.10
CA VAL A 116 -12.44 8.87 -18.59
C VAL A 116 -13.09 8.14 -19.76
N VAL A 117 -13.15 6.81 -19.68
CA VAL A 117 -13.96 5.99 -20.58
C VAL A 117 -15.42 6.09 -20.15
N GLN A 118 -16.24 6.75 -20.96
CA GLN A 118 -17.69 6.74 -20.81
C GLN A 118 -18.30 5.75 -21.80
N TYR A 119 -18.27 4.47 -21.45
CA TYR A 119 -18.78 3.39 -22.29
C TYR A 119 -19.63 2.44 -21.45
N TYR A 120 -20.95 2.52 -21.63
CA TYR A 120 -21.92 1.75 -20.85
C TYR A 120 -22.18 0.33 -21.41
N SER A 121 -21.32 -0.15 -22.30
CA SER A 121 -21.36 -1.53 -22.78
C SER A 121 -20.26 -2.35 -22.10
N PRO A 122 -20.38 -3.69 -22.06
CA PRO A 122 -19.32 -4.54 -21.53
C PRO A 122 -17.99 -4.25 -22.23
N ILE A 123 -16.93 -4.12 -21.43
CA ILE A 123 -15.57 -3.92 -21.94
C ILE A 123 -15.11 -5.17 -22.68
N ALA A 124 -14.63 -5.03 -23.92
CA ALA A 124 -14.26 -6.17 -24.76
C ALA A 124 -13.17 -7.04 -24.15
N GLY A 125 -12.16 -6.39 -23.57
CA GLY A 125 -11.02 -7.02 -22.91
C GLY A 125 -11.26 -7.42 -21.46
N ILE A 126 -12.51 -7.39 -20.96
CA ILE A 126 -12.77 -7.62 -19.52
C ILE A 126 -12.19 -8.95 -19.02
N ARG A 127 -12.29 -10.01 -19.83
CA ARG A 127 -11.72 -11.33 -19.51
C ARG A 127 -10.19 -11.27 -19.44
N PHE A 128 -9.55 -10.54 -20.34
CA PHE A 128 -8.10 -10.34 -20.33
C PHE A 128 -7.66 -9.59 -19.08
N VAL A 129 -8.37 -8.51 -18.73
CA VAL A 129 -8.10 -7.72 -17.52
C VAL A 129 -8.25 -8.57 -16.25
N LYS A 130 -9.33 -9.37 -16.15
CA LYS A 130 -9.57 -10.27 -15.00
C LYS A 130 -8.53 -11.41 -14.93
N GLU A 131 -8.16 -12.04 -16.03
CA GLU A 131 -7.27 -13.22 -16.02
C GLU A 131 -5.77 -12.91 -16.11
N LYS A 132 -5.36 -11.98 -16.98
CA LYS A 132 -3.94 -11.66 -17.23
C LYS A 132 -3.41 -10.62 -16.26
N TRP A 133 -4.21 -9.60 -15.95
CA TRP A 133 -3.84 -8.58 -14.96
C TRP A 133 -4.42 -8.84 -13.58
N ASN A 134 -5.05 -10.00 -13.38
CA ASN A 134 -5.59 -10.47 -12.10
C ASN A 134 -6.52 -9.44 -11.42
N PHE A 135 -7.34 -8.73 -12.22
CA PHE A 135 -8.23 -7.70 -11.70
C PHE A 135 -9.39 -8.32 -10.91
N THR A 136 -9.52 -7.92 -9.64
CA THR A 136 -10.52 -8.43 -8.69
C THR A 136 -11.58 -7.40 -8.28
N GLY A 137 -11.63 -6.24 -8.95
CA GLY A 137 -12.57 -5.14 -8.65
C GLY A 137 -11.95 -3.96 -7.90
N LYS A 138 -10.81 -4.15 -7.23
CA LYS A 138 -10.07 -3.07 -6.57
C LYS A 138 -9.27 -2.22 -7.57
N PRO A 139 -9.00 -0.94 -7.26
CA PRO A 139 -8.31 -0.08 -8.20
C PRO A 139 -6.89 -0.59 -8.52
N SER A 140 -6.52 -0.51 -9.79
CA SER A 140 -5.23 -0.93 -10.35
C SER A 140 -4.78 0.07 -11.41
N VAL A 141 -3.47 0.19 -11.62
CA VAL A 141 -2.89 1.07 -12.63
C VAL A 141 -1.95 0.27 -13.52
N VAL A 142 -2.35 0.01 -14.76
CA VAL A 142 -1.47 -0.63 -15.76
C VAL A 142 -0.72 0.45 -16.51
N VAL A 143 0.60 0.31 -16.64
CA VAL A 143 1.46 1.28 -17.32
C VAL A 143 1.83 0.74 -18.70
N LEU A 144 1.44 1.47 -19.73
CA LEU A 144 1.72 1.16 -21.14
C LEU A 144 2.65 2.21 -21.74
N ASN A 145 3.64 1.77 -22.52
CA ASN A 145 4.47 2.66 -23.31
C ASN A 145 3.80 3.03 -24.67
N PRO A 146 4.36 3.94 -25.48
CA PRO A 146 3.78 4.37 -26.76
C PRO A 146 3.47 3.26 -27.77
N GLN A 147 4.21 2.14 -27.72
CA GLN A 147 3.98 0.98 -28.58
C GLN A 147 2.83 0.09 -28.05
N GLY A 148 2.39 0.30 -26.81
CA GLY A 148 1.38 -0.50 -26.14
C GLY A 148 1.95 -1.70 -25.36
N LYS A 149 3.26 -1.71 -25.11
CA LYS A 149 3.89 -2.71 -24.23
C LYS A 149 3.60 -2.37 -22.78
N VAL A 150 3.32 -3.39 -21.98
CA VAL A 150 3.15 -3.29 -20.53
C VAL A 150 4.51 -3.11 -19.86
N GLU A 151 4.72 -1.97 -19.22
CA GLU A 151 5.91 -1.65 -18.40
C GLU A 151 5.70 -2.02 -16.92
N CYS A 152 4.43 -2.02 -16.47
CA CYS A 152 4.00 -2.50 -15.17
C CYS A 152 2.52 -2.92 -15.21
N GLU A 153 2.21 -4.12 -14.71
CA GLU A 153 0.85 -4.66 -14.67
C GLU A 153 -0.02 -4.04 -13.57
N ASN A 154 0.59 -3.55 -12.49
CA ASN A 154 -0.14 -2.86 -11.43
C ASN A 154 0.77 -1.90 -10.63
N ALA A 155 0.94 -0.68 -11.13
CA ALA A 155 1.66 0.40 -10.48
C ALA A 155 0.88 1.03 -9.29
N PHE A 156 -0.37 0.64 -9.05
CA PHE A 156 -1.18 1.29 -8.02
C PHE A 156 -0.61 1.14 -6.61
N HIS A 157 -0.01 -0.03 -6.32
CA HIS A 157 0.70 -0.24 -5.06
C HIS A 157 1.95 0.64 -4.94
N MET A 158 2.70 0.83 -6.03
CA MET A 158 3.85 1.75 -6.05
C MET A 158 3.41 3.19 -5.79
N ILE A 159 2.29 3.60 -6.38
CA ILE A 159 1.70 4.94 -6.20
C ILE A 159 1.28 5.14 -4.75
N ARG A 160 0.62 4.16 -4.14
CA ARG A 160 0.23 4.23 -2.72
C ARG A 160 1.43 4.35 -1.78
N VAL A 161 2.51 3.62 -2.06
CA VAL A 161 3.67 3.59 -1.16
C VAL A 161 4.59 4.77 -1.38
N TRP A 162 4.93 5.11 -2.62
CA TRP A 162 6.00 6.07 -2.95
C TRP A 162 5.50 7.31 -3.70
N GLY A 163 4.23 7.36 -4.11
CA GLY A 163 3.67 8.46 -4.88
C GLY A 163 4.49 8.76 -6.13
N ILE A 164 4.80 10.03 -6.36
CA ILE A 164 5.58 10.47 -7.53
C ILE A 164 7.02 9.94 -7.53
N LYS A 165 7.60 9.57 -6.38
CA LYS A 165 8.97 9.02 -6.32
C LYS A 165 9.09 7.68 -7.07
N ALA A 166 7.97 7.00 -7.30
CA ALA A 166 7.88 5.78 -8.08
C ALA A 166 7.80 6.00 -9.60
N PHE A 167 7.67 7.24 -10.08
CA PHE A 167 7.71 7.55 -11.51
C PHE A 167 9.04 7.08 -12.14
N PRO A 168 9.07 6.51 -13.36
CA PRO A 168 7.96 6.35 -14.32
C PRO A 168 7.11 5.08 -14.14
N PHE A 169 7.05 4.53 -12.93
CA PHE A 169 6.23 3.38 -12.55
C PHE A 169 6.57 2.10 -13.31
N THR A 170 7.85 1.91 -13.61
CA THR A 170 8.36 0.71 -14.26
C THR A 170 8.71 -0.36 -13.24
N SER A 171 8.71 -1.60 -13.72
CA SER A 171 9.17 -2.78 -12.97
C SER A 171 10.56 -2.60 -12.33
N ALA A 172 11.52 -2.03 -13.06
CA ALA A 172 12.88 -1.78 -12.55
C ALA A 172 12.91 -0.71 -11.45
N ARG A 173 12.05 0.31 -11.55
CA ARG A 173 11.93 1.34 -10.51
C ARG A 173 11.33 0.77 -9.23
N GLU A 174 10.34 -0.11 -9.34
CA GLU A 174 9.76 -0.84 -8.21
C GLU A 174 10.80 -1.67 -7.48
N GLU A 175 11.63 -2.43 -8.20
CA GLU A 175 12.69 -3.24 -7.62
C GLU A 175 13.68 -2.38 -6.81
N THR A 176 14.10 -1.25 -7.37
CA THR A 176 15.02 -0.32 -6.71
C THR A 176 14.44 0.26 -5.41
N LEU A 177 13.16 0.63 -5.42
CA LEU A 177 12.50 1.25 -4.27
C LEU A 177 12.14 0.23 -3.19
N SER A 178 11.73 -0.97 -3.60
CA SER A 178 11.27 -2.01 -2.69
C SER A 178 12.40 -2.62 -1.86
N THR A 179 13.65 -2.65 -2.35
CA THR A 179 14.80 -3.16 -1.57
C THR A 179 15.25 -2.23 -0.45
N SER A 180 14.79 -0.98 -0.44
CA SER A 180 15.17 -0.01 0.59
C SER A 180 14.54 -0.33 1.95
N ARG A 181 15.32 -0.16 3.03
CA ARG A 181 14.81 -0.14 4.40
C ARG A 181 14.13 1.19 4.76
N GLU A 182 14.14 2.16 3.86
CA GLU A 182 13.62 3.51 4.06
C GLU A 182 12.10 3.64 3.80
N TRP A 183 11.37 2.55 3.96
CA TRP A 183 9.97 2.48 3.53
C TRP A 183 9.01 3.22 4.48
N ILE A 184 9.34 3.31 5.77
CA ILE A 184 8.44 3.96 6.75
C ILE A 184 8.31 5.46 6.47
N GLY A 185 9.33 6.11 5.90
CA GLY A 185 9.24 7.52 5.51
C GLY A 185 8.26 7.77 4.37
N SER A 186 8.03 6.78 3.50
CA SER A 186 7.10 6.92 2.37
C SER A 186 5.66 6.63 2.79
N ILE A 187 5.47 5.70 3.74
CA ILE A 187 4.15 5.37 4.33
C ILE A 187 3.75 6.39 5.41
N GLY A 188 4.72 6.91 6.16
CA GLY A 188 4.56 7.87 7.25
C GLY A 188 4.36 9.32 6.81
N ALA A 189 4.63 9.62 5.54
CA ALA A 189 4.40 10.95 4.98
C ALA A 189 2.91 11.32 5.10
N GLY A 190 2.62 12.45 5.76
CA GLY A 190 1.25 12.93 5.97
C GLY A 190 0.50 12.31 7.15
N ILE A 191 1.16 11.48 7.98
CA ILE A 191 0.56 10.95 9.23
C ILE A 191 0.70 11.94 10.39
N HIS A 192 1.82 12.66 10.48
CA HIS A 192 2.06 13.65 11.53
C HIS A 192 2.90 14.84 11.00
N PRO A 193 2.59 16.09 11.38
CA PRO A 193 3.26 17.28 10.84
C PRO A 193 4.78 17.29 11.03
N ASN A 194 5.29 16.72 12.13
CA ASN A 194 6.72 16.75 12.46
C ASN A 194 7.51 15.52 11.98
N ILE A 195 6.87 14.50 11.38
CA ILE A 195 7.59 13.28 10.96
C ILE A 195 8.72 13.61 9.98
N GLU A 196 8.49 14.53 9.04
CA GLU A 196 9.51 14.92 8.06
C GLU A 196 10.75 15.54 8.73
N ASN A 197 10.54 16.36 9.76
CA ASN A 197 11.63 16.96 10.53
C ASN A 197 12.39 15.89 11.32
N TRP A 198 11.68 14.98 12.00
CA TRP A 198 12.32 13.89 12.74
C TRP A 198 13.12 12.96 11.83
N ILE A 199 12.62 12.69 10.62
CA ILE A 199 13.31 11.92 9.60
C ILE A 199 14.60 12.63 9.17
N LYS A 200 14.52 13.93 8.87
CA LYS A 200 15.66 14.75 8.46
C LYS A 200 16.74 14.82 9.54
N ASP A 201 16.32 14.97 10.80
CA ASP A 201 17.20 15.06 11.96
C ASP A 201 17.77 13.70 12.40
N GLN A 202 17.46 12.61 11.68
CA GLN A 202 17.92 11.25 11.98
C GLN A 202 17.58 10.78 13.41
N LYS A 203 16.44 11.25 13.94
CA LYS A 203 15.94 10.84 15.25
C LYS A 203 15.49 9.38 15.24
N TYR A 204 15.51 8.74 16.40
CA TYR A 204 14.79 7.49 16.58
C TYR A 204 13.30 7.76 16.72
N ILE A 205 12.47 6.99 16.06
CA ILE A 205 11.02 7.16 16.08
C ILE A 205 10.38 5.81 16.35
N PHE A 206 9.58 5.73 17.41
CA PHE A 206 8.66 4.64 17.66
C PHE A 206 7.31 4.94 17.02
N PHE A 207 6.99 4.22 15.95
CA PHE A 207 5.64 4.14 15.41
C PHE A 207 4.94 2.96 16.09
N TYR A 208 3.82 3.18 16.75
CA TYR A 208 3.16 2.12 17.51
C TYR A 208 1.64 2.26 17.49
N GLY A 209 0.95 1.18 17.81
CA GLY A 209 -0.51 1.13 17.89
C GLY A 209 -0.97 -0.24 18.35
N GLY A 210 -2.28 -0.46 18.37
CA GLY A 210 -2.85 -1.72 18.85
C GLY A 210 -4.34 -1.61 19.15
N LYS A 211 -4.96 -2.73 19.51
CA LYS A 211 -6.36 -2.74 19.96
C LYS A 211 -6.51 -2.48 21.46
N ASP A 212 -5.45 -2.70 22.22
CA ASP A 212 -5.46 -2.55 23.68
C ASP A 212 -5.04 -1.13 24.08
N LYS A 213 -6.02 -0.36 24.57
CA LYS A 213 -5.80 1.02 25.02
C LYS A 213 -4.91 1.10 26.26
N GLU A 214 -4.96 0.11 27.15
CA GLU A 214 -4.12 0.07 28.33
C GLU A 214 -2.67 -0.18 27.92
N TRP A 215 -2.44 -1.14 27.02
CA TRP A 215 -1.12 -1.38 26.45
C TRP A 215 -0.53 -0.12 25.81
N ILE A 216 -1.32 0.62 25.00
CA ILE A 216 -0.88 1.88 24.36
C ILE A 216 -0.42 2.89 25.43
N GLN A 217 -1.19 3.06 26.51
CA GLN A 217 -0.85 3.98 27.60
C GLN A 217 0.43 3.57 28.32
N GLN A 218 0.55 2.28 28.67
CA GLN A 218 1.73 1.73 29.34
C GLN A 218 2.98 1.89 28.47
N PHE A 219 2.90 1.52 27.18
CA PHE A 219 4.00 1.68 26.23
C PHE A 219 4.43 3.14 26.10
N THR A 220 3.47 4.05 25.89
CA THR A 220 3.74 5.50 25.77
C THR A 220 4.49 6.02 26.99
N LYS A 221 4.00 5.70 28.20
CA LYS A 221 4.62 6.11 29.47
C LYS A 221 6.07 5.63 29.59
N ARG A 222 6.32 4.34 29.32
CA ARG A 222 7.65 3.73 29.44
C ARG A 222 8.63 4.26 28.41
N ALA A 223 8.21 4.35 27.14
CA ALA A 223 9.05 4.88 26.07
C ALA A 223 9.39 6.36 26.28
N THR A 224 8.44 7.14 26.82
CA THR A 224 8.69 8.55 27.19
C THR A 224 9.68 8.68 28.35
N ALA A 225 9.63 7.78 29.33
CA ALA A 225 10.60 7.74 30.42
C ALA A 225 12.01 7.43 29.88
N ILE A 226 12.14 6.45 28.99
CA ILE A 226 13.43 6.11 28.33
C ILE A 226 13.95 7.28 27.50
N ALA A 227 13.10 7.93 26.69
CA ALA A 227 13.49 9.10 25.92
C ALA A 227 14.05 10.25 26.79
N ASN A 228 13.64 10.30 28.06
CA ASN A 228 14.07 11.31 29.02
C ASN A 228 15.17 10.87 29.99
N ASP A 229 15.59 9.61 29.92
CA ASP A 229 16.57 9.04 30.84
C ASP A 229 17.95 9.70 30.67
N PRO A 230 18.69 9.96 31.76
CA PRO A 230 20.02 10.56 31.71
C PRO A 230 20.98 9.85 30.75
N VAL A 231 20.97 8.51 30.71
CA VAL A 231 21.87 7.73 29.83
C VAL A 231 21.59 8.02 28.35
N ILE A 232 20.31 8.15 27.98
CA ILE A 232 19.88 8.45 26.62
C ILE A 232 20.24 9.90 26.25
N LYS A 233 20.03 10.86 27.17
CA LYS A 233 20.38 12.27 26.95
C LYS A 233 21.89 12.50 26.85
N GLU A 234 22.67 11.89 27.73
CA GLU A 234 24.15 11.94 27.70
C GLU A 234 24.71 11.37 26.40
N ALA A 235 24.11 10.27 25.90
CA ALA A 235 24.45 9.69 24.61
C ALA A 235 23.97 10.52 23.40
N LYS A 236 23.32 11.67 23.62
CA LYS A 236 22.75 12.58 22.60
C LYS A 236 21.75 11.88 21.69
N ILE A 237 20.97 10.96 22.25
CA ILE A 237 19.98 10.18 21.51
C ILE A 237 18.62 10.87 21.65
N SER A 238 18.00 11.19 20.52
CA SER A 238 16.65 11.74 20.47
C SER A 238 15.67 10.65 20.06
N ILE A 239 14.68 10.39 20.91
CA ILE A 239 13.62 9.40 20.69
C ILE A 239 12.28 10.14 20.65
N GLU A 240 11.57 9.97 19.55
CA GLU A 240 10.22 10.50 19.34
C GLU A 240 9.22 9.35 19.30
N LEU A 241 7.98 9.64 19.69
CA LEU A 241 6.91 8.65 19.75
C LEU A 241 5.75 9.13 18.87
N HIS A 242 5.21 8.20 18.08
CA HIS A 242 4.03 8.47 17.28
C HIS A 242 3.05 7.28 17.34
N CYS A 243 1.95 7.48 18.07
CA CYS A 243 0.85 6.54 18.11
C CYS A 243 0.04 6.65 16.81
N ILE A 244 0.11 5.63 15.96
CA ILE A 244 -0.60 5.58 14.68
C ILE A 244 -2.10 5.42 14.93
N GLY A 245 -2.90 6.14 14.15
CA GLY A 245 -4.36 6.15 14.31
C GLY A 245 -4.84 7.10 15.40
N LYS A 246 -3.98 8.04 15.83
CA LYS A 246 -4.36 9.17 16.69
C LYS A 246 -4.26 10.48 15.93
N GLY A 247 -5.27 11.32 16.06
CA GLY A 247 -5.29 12.68 15.55
C GLY A 247 -4.39 13.62 16.38
N SER A 248 -4.31 14.88 15.94
CA SER A 248 -3.45 15.91 16.56
C SER A 248 -3.76 16.20 18.03
N LYS A 249 -4.97 15.87 18.51
CA LYS A 249 -5.41 16.06 19.89
C LYS A 249 -5.53 14.73 20.65
N GLY A 250 -5.04 13.63 20.08
CA GLY A 250 -5.07 12.28 20.69
C GLY A 250 -6.39 11.51 20.52
N GLU A 251 -7.33 12.04 19.72
CA GLU A 251 -8.56 11.38 19.31
C GLU A 251 -8.29 10.21 18.36
N ASP A 252 -9.18 9.22 18.31
CA ASP A 252 -9.03 8.09 17.38
C ASP A 252 -9.27 8.58 15.93
N ASP A 253 -8.27 8.39 15.04
CA ASP A 253 -8.35 8.68 13.62
C ASP A 253 -8.21 7.38 12.81
N LEU A 254 -9.37 6.78 12.50
CA LEU A 254 -9.45 5.55 11.71
C LEU A 254 -8.96 5.75 10.28
N GLY A 255 -8.98 6.96 9.74
CA GLY A 255 -8.49 7.28 8.40
C GLY A 255 -6.97 7.18 8.33
N ILE A 256 -6.27 7.78 9.30
CA ILE A 256 -4.80 7.67 9.42
C ILE A 256 -4.38 6.21 9.60
N LEU A 257 -5.05 5.49 10.52
CA LEU A 257 -4.77 4.07 10.77
C LEU A 257 -4.98 3.23 9.50
N GLY A 258 -6.09 3.46 8.80
CA GLY A 258 -6.43 2.78 7.55
C GLY A 258 -5.40 3.04 6.45
N ARG A 259 -4.98 4.29 6.25
CA ARG A 259 -3.95 4.65 5.27
C ARG A 259 -2.61 4.01 5.58
N PHE A 260 -2.18 4.01 6.85
CA PHE A 260 -0.95 3.33 7.27
C PHE A 260 -0.97 1.86 6.87
N TRP A 261 -2.00 1.12 7.28
CA TRP A 261 -2.09 -0.31 6.96
C TRP A 261 -2.26 -0.59 5.47
N THR A 262 -2.99 0.24 4.75
CA THR A 262 -3.12 0.14 3.28
C THR A 262 -1.77 0.35 2.59
N GLY A 263 -0.93 1.23 3.10
CA GLY A 263 0.45 1.43 2.65
C GLY A 263 1.32 0.20 2.90
N ILE A 264 1.27 -0.37 4.11
CA ILE A 264 2.02 -1.58 4.48
C ILE A 264 1.60 -2.78 3.62
N GLU A 265 0.29 -2.98 3.41
CA GLU A 265 -0.23 -4.02 2.54
C GLU A 265 0.21 -3.81 1.08
N SER A 266 0.19 -2.58 0.58
CA SER A 266 0.67 -2.27 -0.77
C SER A 266 2.17 -2.51 -0.93
N LEU A 267 2.96 -2.19 0.09
CA LEU A 267 4.40 -2.48 0.11
C LEU A 267 4.65 -3.99 0.12
N PHE A 268 3.89 -4.76 0.88
CA PHE A 268 3.94 -6.22 0.86
C PHE A 268 3.62 -6.78 -0.53
N ILE A 269 2.53 -6.32 -1.15
CA ILE A 269 2.12 -6.75 -2.49
C ILE A 269 3.17 -6.42 -3.54
N SER A 270 3.76 -5.22 -3.51
CA SER A 270 4.82 -4.81 -4.45
C SER A 270 6.03 -5.74 -4.40
N LYS A 271 6.32 -6.34 -3.23
CA LYS A 271 7.41 -7.31 -3.08
C LYS A 271 7.03 -8.72 -3.54
N THR A 272 5.85 -9.20 -3.18
CA THR A 272 5.44 -10.59 -3.46
C THR A 272 5.03 -10.84 -4.90
N GLN A 273 4.67 -9.80 -5.65
CA GLN A 273 4.32 -9.94 -7.08
C GLN A 273 5.48 -10.42 -7.96
N ARG A 274 6.75 -10.25 -7.55
CA ARG A 274 7.91 -10.45 -8.45
C ARG A 274 9.05 -11.31 -7.91
N LYS A 275 9.18 -11.51 -6.60
CA LYS A 275 10.28 -12.29 -6.00
C LYS A 275 9.76 -13.56 -5.33
N THR A 276 10.46 -14.67 -5.58
CA THR A 276 10.24 -15.95 -4.89
C THR A 276 10.95 -16.01 -3.53
N ASP A 277 12.03 -15.23 -3.36
CA ASP A 277 12.84 -15.23 -2.14
C ASP A 277 12.50 -14.06 -1.21
N THR A 278 12.24 -14.36 0.05
CA THR A 278 11.92 -13.38 1.09
C THR A 278 13.19 -12.66 1.56
N ASP A 279 13.37 -11.40 1.20
CA ASP A 279 14.46 -10.56 1.72
C ASP A 279 14.19 -10.05 3.16
N ALA A 280 15.19 -9.46 3.80
CA ALA A 280 15.08 -8.96 5.17
C ALA A 280 13.98 -7.89 5.34
N VAL A 281 13.71 -7.10 4.30
CA VAL A 281 12.65 -6.07 4.35
C VAL A 281 11.28 -6.73 4.25
N ALA A 282 11.12 -7.74 3.40
CA ALA A 282 9.91 -8.54 3.29
C ALA A 282 9.59 -9.25 4.62
N LEU A 283 10.59 -9.81 5.31
CA LEU A 283 10.41 -10.39 6.64
C LEU A 283 9.89 -9.36 7.65
N GLU A 284 10.48 -8.17 7.69
CA GLU A 284 10.03 -7.12 8.62
C GLU A 284 8.59 -6.65 8.33
N ILE A 285 8.21 -6.54 7.06
CA ILE A 285 6.83 -6.23 6.66
C ILE A 285 5.87 -7.36 7.07
N GLN A 286 6.28 -8.62 6.89
CA GLN A 286 5.50 -9.79 7.31
C GLN A 286 5.31 -9.83 8.83
N LYS A 287 6.36 -9.55 9.62
CA LYS A 287 6.24 -9.41 11.09
C LYS A 287 5.19 -8.38 11.44
N LEU A 288 5.32 -7.17 10.90
CA LEU A 288 4.41 -6.08 11.22
C LEU A 288 2.97 -6.41 10.84
N LEU A 289 2.74 -6.98 9.65
CA LEU A 289 1.41 -7.44 9.24
C LEU A 289 0.87 -8.53 10.16
N SER A 290 1.73 -9.39 10.71
CA SER A 290 1.32 -10.42 11.65
C SER A 290 0.82 -9.87 12.98
N TYR A 291 1.26 -8.65 13.35
CA TYR A 291 0.85 -7.98 14.59
C TYR A 291 -0.30 -6.98 14.40
N LYS A 292 -0.78 -6.77 13.17
CA LYS A 292 -1.81 -5.77 12.82
C LYS A 292 -3.05 -5.84 13.70
N ASN A 293 -3.45 -7.05 14.08
CA ASN A 293 -4.68 -7.33 14.82
C ASN A 293 -4.47 -7.64 16.30
N GLU A 294 -3.22 -7.59 16.78
CA GLU A 294 -2.83 -7.94 18.14
C GLU A 294 -3.09 -6.79 19.13
N SER A 295 -2.84 -7.04 20.41
CA SER A 295 -3.00 -6.04 21.49
C SER A 295 -2.15 -4.80 21.25
N GLY A 296 -0.93 -4.97 20.75
CA GLY A 296 0.01 -3.91 20.44
C GLY A 296 1.05 -4.30 19.41
N TRP A 297 1.62 -3.31 18.73
CA TRP A 297 2.72 -3.46 17.78
C TRP A 297 3.58 -2.20 17.77
N VAL A 298 4.85 -2.36 17.41
CA VAL A 298 5.83 -1.27 17.34
C VAL A 298 6.73 -1.44 16.13
N VAL A 299 7.02 -0.34 15.45
CA VAL A 299 8.10 -0.19 14.47
C VAL A 299 9.08 0.84 15.01
N LEU A 300 10.32 0.43 15.23
CA LEU A 300 11.41 1.34 15.54
C LEU A 300 12.13 1.72 14.24
N SER A 301 12.38 3.01 14.07
CA SER A 301 13.16 3.54 12.95
C SER A 301 14.20 4.54 13.43
N LYS A 302 15.22 4.76 12.59
CA LYS A 302 16.15 5.89 12.69
C LYS A 302 16.06 6.68 11.39
N GLY A 303 15.60 7.91 11.49
CA GLY A 303 15.22 8.66 10.30
C GLY A 303 14.13 7.92 9.51
N SER A 304 14.36 7.71 8.21
CA SER A 304 13.49 6.90 7.35
C SER A 304 13.78 5.40 7.43
N THR A 305 14.91 4.98 8.01
CA THR A 305 15.35 3.58 7.99
C THR A 305 14.70 2.78 9.11
N VAL A 306 14.01 1.70 8.76
CA VAL A 306 13.43 0.80 9.75
C VAL A 306 14.51 -0.05 10.41
N ALA A 307 14.57 0.03 11.73
CA ALA A 307 15.47 -0.74 12.56
C ALA A 307 14.91 -2.15 12.79
N LEU A 308 13.68 -2.24 13.33
CA LEU A 308 12.96 -3.49 13.55
C LEU A 308 11.46 -3.25 13.78
N SER A 309 10.66 -4.31 13.65
CA SER A 309 9.25 -4.37 14.05
C SER A 309 9.04 -5.47 15.08
N GLY A 310 8.08 -5.30 16.00
CA GLY A 310 7.85 -6.29 17.05
C GLY A 310 6.46 -6.24 17.69
N HIS A 311 6.11 -7.38 18.26
CA HIS A 311 4.85 -7.60 18.97
C HIS A 311 4.81 -6.81 20.28
N GLY A 312 3.63 -6.30 20.64
CA GLY A 312 3.41 -5.42 21.77
C GLY A 312 3.92 -5.97 23.10
N THR A 313 3.71 -7.27 23.38
CA THR A 313 4.20 -7.92 24.59
C THR A 313 5.73 -7.89 24.69
N THR A 314 6.43 -8.29 23.62
CA THR A 314 7.91 -8.30 23.62
C THR A 314 8.47 -6.89 23.69
N MET A 315 7.86 -5.95 22.98
CA MET A 315 8.30 -4.57 22.93
C MET A 315 8.12 -3.87 24.27
N LEU A 316 6.97 -4.05 24.92
CA LEU A 316 6.74 -3.50 26.26
C LEU A 316 7.73 -4.08 27.26
N LYS A 317 8.00 -5.40 27.19
CA LYS A 317 8.98 -6.06 28.05
C LYS A 317 10.40 -5.50 27.88
N VAL A 318 10.82 -5.18 26.65
CA VAL A 318 12.12 -4.52 26.39
C VAL A 318 12.20 -3.16 27.11
N LEU A 319 11.12 -2.38 27.11
CA LEU A 319 11.07 -1.08 27.80
C LEU A 319 11.02 -1.22 29.32
N GLU A 320 10.29 -2.21 29.85
CA GLU A 320 10.25 -2.49 31.29
C GLU A 320 11.60 -2.91 31.84
N ASP A 321 12.37 -3.65 31.04
CA ASP A 321 13.68 -4.15 31.40
C ASP A 321 14.81 -3.14 31.09
N PHE A 322 14.49 -1.86 30.82
CA PHE A 322 15.49 -0.85 30.43
C PHE A 322 16.69 -0.78 31.37
N ASP A 323 16.48 -0.85 32.69
CA ASP A 323 17.56 -0.83 33.68
C ASP A 323 18.58 -1.97 33.50
N LYS A 324 18.19 -3.09 32.86
CA LYS A 324 19.07 -4.24 32.61
C LYS A 324 20.01 -4.04 31.42
N TRP A 325 19.70 -3.12 30.51
CA TRP A 325 20.46 -2.95 29.27
C TRP A 325 20.88 -1.50 28.98
N LYS A 326 20.39 -0.51 29.72
CA LYS A 326 20.68 0.92 29.50
C LYS A 326 22.18 1.25 29.50
N GLU A 327 22.96 0.64 30.39
CA GLU A 327 24.41 0.91 30.48
C GLU A 327 25.16 0.51 29.20
N VAL A 328 24.70 -0.56 28.51
CA VAL A 328 25.29 -1.05 27.27
C VAL A 328 25.07 -0.09 26.10
N VAL A 329 24.11 0.84 26.20
CA VAL A 329 23.86 1.88 25.17
C VAL A 329 25.08 2.75 24.95
N ARG A 330 25.87 3.04 26.00
CA ARG A 330 27.08 3.86 25.89
C ARG A 330 28.17 3.21 25.03
N GLU A 331 28.20 1.87 25.01
CA GLU A 331 29.23 1.09 24.29
C GLU A 331 28.79 0.72 22.87
N LYS A 332 27.57 0.20 22.71
CA LYS A 332 27.08 -0.37 21.44
C LYS A 332 26.11 0.52 20.66
N GLY A 333 25.65 1.61 21.28
CA GLY A 333 24.60 2.46 20.75
C GLY A 333 23.19 1.89 20.95
N PHE A 334 22.19 2.78 20.93
CA PHE A 334 20.81 2.43 21.26
C PHE A 334 20.19 1.38 20.34
N GLU A 335 20.32 1.56 19.02
CA GLU A 335 19.70 0.66 18.05
C GLU A 335 20.19 -0.78 18.18
N SER A 336 21.50 -0.98 18.25
CA SER A 336 22.12 -2.30 18.36
C SER A 336 21.73 -2.98 19.67
N THR A 337 21.82 -2.27 20.79
CA THR A 337 21.44 -2.79 22.11
C THR A 337 19.96 -3.14 22.19
N PHE A 338 19.09 -2.28 21.67
CA PHE A 338 17.65 -2.51 21.63
C PHE A 338 17.31 -3.76 20.79
N LYS A 339 17.91 -3.91 19.60
CA LYS A 339 17.75 -5.09 18.74
C LYS A 339 18.20 -6.37 19.41
N GLU A 340 19.40 -6.38 20.01
CA GLU A 340 19.93 -7.55 20.71
C GLU A 340 19.04 -7.96 21.88
N TYR A 341 18.56 -7.00 22.68
CA TYR A 341 17.69 -7.28 23.82
C TYR A 341 16.30 -7.75 23.37
N HIS A 342 15.70 -7.11 22.37
CA HIS A 342 14.41 -7.54 21.81
C HIS A 342 14.47 -8.96 21.26
N ASN A 343 15.54 -9.31 20.54
CA ASN A 343 15.75 -10.68 20.08
C ASN A 343 15.81 -11.67 21.25
N LYS A 344 16.50 -11.36 22.36
CA LYS A 344 16.51 -12.23 23.55
C LYS A 344 15.10 -12.45 24.12
N VAL A 345 14.32 -11.38 24.25
CA VAL A 345 12.94 -11.46 24.75
C VAL A 345 12.05 -12.28 23.82
N LEU A 346 12.18 -12.07 22.50
CA LEU A 346 11.39 -12.78 21.49
C LEU A 346 11.56 -14.31 21.57
N HIS A 347 12.80 -14.79 21.77
CA HIS A 347 13.08 -16.23 21.90
C HIS A 347 12.41 -16.87 23.12
N THR A 348 12.13 -16.09 24.18
CA THR A 348 11.48 -16.59 25.40
C THR A 348 9.95 -16.51 25.37
N ALA A 349 9.39 -15.65 24.52
CA ALA A 349 7.96 -15.30 24.55
C ALA A 349 7.05 -16.23 23.72
N HIS A 350 7.60 -17.08 22.85
CA HIS A 350 6.84 -18.02 21.99
C HIS A 350 5.62 -17.41 21.27
N ILE A 351 5.78 -16.25 20.63
CA ILE A 351 4.70 -15.61 19.87
C ILE A 351 4.41 -16.37 18.58
N CYS A 352 3.15 -16.73 18.34
CA CYS A 352 2.69 -17.25 17.05
C CYS A 352 2.38 -16.09 16.09
N CYS A 353 2.95 -16.15 14.88
CA CYS A 353 2.65 -15.19 13.81
C CYS A 353 1.36 -15.58 13.08
N ARG A 354 0.46 -14.61 12.86
CA ARG A 354 -0.74 -14.77 12.03
C ARG A 354 -0.82 -13.66 10.99
N ILE A 355 -0.65 -13.99 9.71
CA ILE A 355 -0.74 -13.01 8.61
C ILE A 355 -2.07 -13.22 7.88
N ASP A 356 -2.94 -12.22 7.92
CA ASP A 356 -4.17 -12.18 7.11
C ASP A 356 -3.82 -11.56 5.74
N ILE A 357 -3.83 -12.35 4.65
CA ILE A 357 -3.66 -11.84 3.28
C ILE A 357 -5.05 -11.63 2.66
N PRO A 358 -5.49 -10.39 2.38
CA PRO A 358 -6.76 -10.16 1.71
C PRO A 358 -6.78 -10.82 0.33
N LYS A 359 -7.88 -11.50 -0.03
CA LYS A 359 -8.08 -12.14 -1.35
C LYS A 359 -7.90 -11.17 -2.53
N ALA A 360 -8.08 -9.87 -2.29
CA ALA A 360 -7.88 -8.80 -3.28
C ALA A 360 -6.41 -8.50 -3.60
N SER A 361 -5.45 -9.08 -2.86
CA SER A 361 -4.00 -8.79 -2.97
C SER A 361 -3.32 -9.43 -4.18
N GLY A 362 -4.06 -10.19 -4.99
CA GLY A 362 -3.56 -10.86 -6.18
C GLY A 362 -3.20 -12.33 -5.92
N LYS A 363 -2.05 -12.79 -6.46
CA LYS A 363 -1.59 -14.18 -6.26
C LYS A 363 -1.17 -14.38 -4.81
N ILE A 364 -1.81 -15.33 -4.12
CA ILE A 364 -1.40 -15.75 -2.78
C ILE A 364 -0.11 -16.58 -2.92
N PRO A 365 0.94 -16.31 -2.12
CA PRO A 365 2.14 -17.13 -2.12
C PRO A 365 1.80 -18.59 -1.77
N GLU A 366 2.33 -19.55 -2.53
CA GLU A 366 2.08 -20.99 -2.30
C GLU A 366 2.64 -21.46 -0.96
N ASN A 367 3.78 -20.90 -0.53
CA ASN A 367 4.42 -21.17 0.74
C ASN A 367 4.90 -19.86 1.37
N MET A 368 4.75 -19.73 2.69
CA MET A 368 5.28 -18.58 3.45
C MET A 368 6.03 -19.10 4.68
N LYS A 369 7.24 -18.60 4.92
CA LYS A 369 7.98 -18.88 6.15
C LYS A 369 7.51 -17.92 7.25
N CYS A 370 7.43 -18.41 8.47
CA CYS A 370 7.18 -17.57 9.64
C CYS A 370 8.30 -16.53 9.75
N PRO A 371 7.98 -15.26 10.00
CA PRO A 371 9.02 -14.24 10.06
C PRO A 371 9.82 -14.24 11.38
N ASP A 372 9.32 -14.94 12.41
CA ASP A 372 9.97 -15.10 13.72
C ASP A 372 10.60 -16.48 13.94
N CYS A 373 10.32 -17.49 13.09
CA CYS A 373 10.87 -18.84 13.25
C CYS A 373 11.05 -19.57 11.90
N PRO A 374 11.85 -20.65 11.81
CA PRO A 374 12.17 -21.28 10.52
C PRO A 374 11.03 -22.12 9.92
N ARG A 375 9.84 -22.17 10.56
CA ARG A 375 8.73 -23.02 10.13
C ARG A 375 7.98 -22.42 8.94
N ILE A 376 7.43 -23.28 8.10
CA ILE A 376 6.47 -22.90 7.06
C ILE A 376 5.11 -22.68 7.73
N MET A 377 4.44 -21.58 7.40
CA MET A 377 3.12 -21.24 7.92
C MET A 377 2.03 -22.06 7.21
N GLU A 378 1.03 -22.50 7.96
CA GLU A 378 -0.16 -23.15 7.40
C GLU A 378 -1.09 -22.10 6.77
N THR A 379 -1.71 -22.47 5.64
CA THR A 379 -2.72 -21.62 4.99
C THR A 379 -4.10 -21.96 5.55
N TYR A 380 -4.82 -20.95 6.04
CA TYR A 380 -6.21 -21.09 6.46
C TYR A 380 -7.08 -20.04 5.76
N ILE A 381 -8.34 -20.37 5.52
CA ILE A 381 -9.33 -19.47 4.93
C ILE A 381 -10.21 -18.95 6.05
N SER A 382 -10.28 -17.63 6.22
CA SER A 382 -11.18 -16.99 7.19
C SER A 382 -12.35 -16.29 6.49
N PHE A 383 -13.55 -16.47 7.02
CA PHE A 383 -14.74 -15.71 6.63
C PHE A 383 -14.94 -14.54 7.61
N LYS A 384 -15.19 -13.34 7.10
CA LYS A 384 -15.50 -12.14 7.90
C LYS A 384 -16.84 -11.58 7.43
N CYS A 385 -17.72 -11.25 8.37
CA CYS A 385 -18.99 -10.58 8.07
C CYS A 385 -18.88 -9.08 8.37
N CYS A 386 -19.38 -8.22 7.49
CA CYS A 386 -19.39 -6.78 7.69
C CYS A 386 -20.68 -6.35 8.42
N HIS A 387 -20.78 -6.65 9.71
CA HIS A 387 -21.73 -5.95 10.58
C HIS A 387 -20.94 -4.85 11.30
N ILE A 388 -21.31 -3.59 11.05
CA ILE A 388 -20.86 -2.47 11.87
C ILE A 388 -21.58 -2.66 13.20
N ASP A 389 -20.92 -3.27 14.17
CA ASP A 389 -21.47 -3.36 15.53
C ASP A 389 -21.49 -1.95 16.12
N GLY A 390 -22.62 -1.28 15.94
CA GLY A 390 -23.03 -0.21 16.84
C GLY A 390 -23.11 -0.78 18.25
N ALA A 391 -22.32 -0.21 19.15
CA ALA A 391 -22.38 -0.30 20.61
C ALA A 391 -23.34 -1.34 21.23
N ALA A 392 -22.71 -2.33 21.87
CA ALA A 392 -23.07 -2.92 23.17
C ALA A 392 -24.43 -3.62 23.34
N ASN A 393 -24.41 -4.92 23.67
CA ASN A 393 -24.67 -5.44 25.02
C ASN A 393 -24.98 -6.94 25.02
N GLY A 394 -24.47 -7.64 26.03
CA GLY A 394 -25.15 -8.82 26.60
C GLY A 394 -24.50 -10.17 26.33
N LEU A 395 -23.84 -10.69 27.37
CA LEU A 395 -23.82 -12.08 27.82
C LEU A 395 -24.05 -13.19 26.78
N HIS A 396 -23.06 -14.07 26.61
CA HIS A 396 -23.08 -15.39 27.25
C HIS A 396 -21.69 -16.03 27.27
#